data_AF-A0A816NQ10-F1
#
_entry.id   AF-A0A816NQ10-F1
#
_cell.length_a   1.000
_cell.length_b   1.000
_cell.length_c   1.000
_cell.angle_alpha   90.00
_cell.angle_beta   90.00
_cell.angle_gamma   90.00
#
_symmetry.space_group_name_H-M   'P 1'
#
loop_
_entity.id
_entity.type
_entity.pdbx_description
1 polymer ?
#
loop_
_entity_poly.entity_id
_entity_poly.type
_entity_poly.pdbx_seq_one_letter_code
_entity_poly.pdbx_strand_id
1 'polypeptide(L)'
;MEQLSTFKLFPVTEATLQMVCHDDQHGFYTSSIHMKKPNIPDLKLHYGDNFSEVHDDLIKTLQEKDSTGITLLYGPPGTGKTFYLRYLINEIKNKSLIFVPPDLVNDMTKPGFLPFLMQHPNSILIVEDAENIIRDRNKEDIIANQAVSNLLNLSDGLLGDAMHQQIICTFNCDVKSIDTALLRDGRLVIEHKFDTLSVVDARRLCVELAIPGNGDDIHEPTSLAEIYGRKSAAFVTSSNDPDNEQATSKTKRQSKKNKKLVSDALFGFYS
;
A
#
# COMPACT_ATOMS: atom_id res chain seq x y z
N MET A 1 -33.61 12.32 34.71
CA MET A 1 -33.31 12.38 33.26
C MET A 1 -32.18 13.37 33.07
N GLU A 2 -30.93 12.93 33.23
CA GLU A 2 -29.77 13.79 33.04
C GLU A 2 -28.58 12.97 32.51
N GLN A 3 -27.91 13.55 31.51
CA GLN A 3 -26.57 13.25 31.00
C GLN A 3 -26.32 11.92 30.27
N LEU A 4 -26.70 11.88 29.00
CA LEU A 4 -25.98 11.13 27.96
C LEU A 4 -25.85 12.01 26.70
N SER A 5 -25.20 13.17 26.82
CA SER A 5 -24.79 13.98 25.67
C SER A 5 -23.28 13.88 25.47
N THR A 6 -22.90 13.77 24.19
CA THR A 6 -21.53 13.84 23.64
C THR A 6 -20.61 12.62 23.83
N PHE A 7 -20.95 11.50 23.20
CA PHE A 7 -19.89 10.69 22.58
C PHE A 7 -19.49 11.39 21.27
N LYS A 8 -18.33 12.04 21.25
CA LYS A 8 -17.67 12.38 19.98
C LYS A 8 -17.27 11.07 19.32
N LEU A 9 -18.09 10.59 18.38
CA LEU A 9 -17.66 9.61 17.40
C LEU A 9 -16.59 10.30 16.55
N PHE A 10 -15.32 10.01 16.84
CA PHE A 10 -14.26 10.33 15.89
C PHE A 10 -14.55 9.53 14.62
N PRO A 11 -14.65 10.16 13.44
CA PRO A 11 -14.81 9.40 12.21
C PRO A 11 -13.61 8.47 12.09
N VAL A 12 -13.86 7.16 12.12
CA VAL A 12 -12.85 6.21 11.66
C VAL A 12 -12.88 6.35 10.15
N THR A 13 -11.95 7.11 9.59
CA THR A 13 -11.81 7.23 8.14
C THR A 13 -11.11 5.97 7.64
N GLU A 14 -11.86 4.88 7.48
CA GLU A 14 -11.38 3.68 6.78
C GLU A 14 -11.61 3.90 5.28
N ALA A 15 -10.58 3.67 4.46
CA ALA A 15 -10.75 3.62 3.01
C ALA A 15 -11.63 2.42 2.65
N THR A 16 -12.54 2.63 1.71
CA THR A 16 -13.27 1.53 1.06
C THR A 16 -12.53 1.16 -0.21
N LEU A 17 -11.91 -0.02 -0.19
CA LEU A 17 -11.28 -0.63 -1.35
C LEU A 17 -12.28 -1.58 -2.01
N GLN A 18 -12.50 -1.42 -3.32
CA GLN A 18 -13.39 -2.26 -4.10
C GLN A 18 -12.58 -3.42 -4.70
N MET A 19 -12.74 -4.63 -4.17
CA MET A 19 -12.12 -5.83 -4.72
C MET A 19 -12.91 -6.33 -5.91
N VAL A 20 -12.24 -6.61 -7.02
CA VAL A 20 -12.88 -7.21 -8.19
C VAL A 20 -13.21 -8.68 -7.92
N CYS A 21 -14.45 -9.07 -8.21
CA CYS A 21 -14.98 -10.42 -8.10
C CYS A 21 -15.61 -10.85 -9.42
N HIS A 22 -15.72 -12.15 -9.64
CA HIS A 22 -16.38 -12.73 -10.81
C HIS A 22 -17.21 -13.95 -10.43
N ASP A 23 -18.45 -14.02 -10.92
CA ASP A 23 -19.26 -15.24 -10.87
C ASP A 23 -20.11 -15.41 -12.14
N ASP A 24 -20.62 -16.63 -12.36
CA ASP A 24 -21.37 -16.99 -13.57
C ASP A 24 -22.71 -16.23 -13.71
N GLN A 25 -23.23 -15.65 -12.63
CA GLN A 25 -24.55 -15.00 -12.62
C GLN A 25 -24.47 -13.50 -12.91
N HIS A 26 -23.45 -12.83 -12.40
CA HIS A 26 -23.29 -11.38 -12.44
C HIS A 26 -22.13 -10.93 -13.33
N GLY A 27 -21.27 -11.85 -13.78
CA GLY A 27 -20.02 -11.50 -14.43
C GLY A 27 -19.08 -10.81 -13.44
N PHE A 28 -18.40 -9.74 -13.88
CA PHE A 28 -17.51 -8.95 -13.02
C PHE A 28 -18.27 -7.92 -12.19
N TYR A 29 -17.97 -7.87 -10.89
CA TYR A 29 -18.53 -6.90 -9.95
C TYR A 29 -17.50 -6.55 -8.86
N THR A 30 -17.84 -5.60 -7.99
CA THR A 30 -16.99 -5.21 -6.86
C THR A 30 -17.57 -5.63 -5.51
N SER A 31 -16.72 -6.14 -4.62
CA SER A 31 -17.01 -6.29 -3.19
C SER A 31 -16.19 -5.28 -2.38
N SER A 32 -16.82 -4.64 -1.39
CA SER A 32 -16.15 -3.63 -0.58
C SER A 32 -15.34 -4.26 0.56
N ILE A 33 -14.10 -3.83 0.71
CA ILE A 33 -13.20 -4.16 1.81
C ILE A 33 -12.79 -2.85 2.49
N HIS A 34 -12.90 -2.82 3.82
CA HIS A 34 -12.47 -1.66 4.60
C HIS A 34 -11.00 -1.82 5.02
N MET A 35 -10.19 -0.81 4.68
CA MET A 35 -8.77 -0.77 5.00
C MET A 35 -8.52 0.28 6.06
N LYS A 36 -7.95 -0.14 7.19
CA LYS A 36 -7.55 0.79 8.25
C LYS A 36 -6.29 1.55 7.85
N LYS A 37 -6.32 2.86 8.07
CA LYS A 37 -5.13 3.69 7.94
C LYS A 37 -4.07 3.21 8.95
N PRO A 38 -2.88 2.79 8.50
CA PRO A 38 -1.78 2.47 9.40
C PRO A 38 -1.32 3.72 10.15
N ASN A 39 -0.81 3.51 11.36
CA ASN A 39 -0.24 4.61 12.14
C ASN A 39 1.18 4.89 11.66
N ILE A 40 1.34 5.92 10.83
CA ILE A 40 2.63 6.49 10.41
C ILE A 40 2.70 7.90 10.97
N PRO A 41 3.33 8.10 12.16
CA PRO A 41 3.40 9.42 12.79
C PRO A 41 4.16 10.45 11.95
N ASP A 42 5.22 9.98 11.30
CA ASP A 42 6.08 10.80 10.45
C ASP A 42 6.58 9.96 9.26
N LEU A 43 6.22 10.37 8.05
CA LEU A 43 6.65 9.74 6.81
C LEU A 43 8.16 9.82 6.62
N LYS A 44 8.81 10.89 7.08
CA LYS A 44 10.26 11.07 6.97
C LYS A 44 11.01 10.04 7.80
N LEU A 45 10.52 9.75 9.00
CA LEU A 45 11.09 8.72 9.85
C LEU A 45 10.96 7.31 9.27
N HIS A 46 9.96 7.06 8.42
CA HIS A 46 9.72 5.73 7.86
C HIS A 46 10.37 5.51 6.50
N TYR A 47 10.51 6.56 5.70
CA TYR A 47 10.90 6.45 4.29
C TYR A 47 12.00 7.46 3.87
N GLY A 48 12.55 8.23 4.81
CA GLY A 48 13.62 9.19 4.59
C GLY A 48 13.14 10.62 4.36
N ASP A 49 14.05 11.58 4.54
CA ASP A 49 13.74 13.03 4.57
C ASP A 49 13.07 13.57 3.30
N ASN A 50 13.42 13.00 2.14
CA ASN A 50 12.90 13.44 0.84
C ASN A 50 11.54 12.83 0.50
N PHE A 51 11.04 11.88 1.30
CA PHE A 51 9.81 11.17 0.95
C PHE A 51 8.55 12.02 1.09
N SER A 52 8.57 13.07 1.92
CA SER A 52 7.43 13.99 2.05
C SER A 52 7.09 14.67 0.72
N GLU A 53 8.08 15.08 -0.07
CA GLU A 53 7.84 15.71 -1.37
C GLU A 53 7.21 14.71 -2.36
N VAL A 54 7.73 13.48 -2.39
CA VAL A 54 7.17 12.38 -3.19
C VAL A 54 5.73 12.07 -2.77
N HIS A 55 5.44 12.09 -1.47
CA HIS A 55 4.10 11.88 -0.95
C HIS A 55 3.13 12.98 -1.39
N ASP A 56 3.54 14.24 -1.29
CA ASP A 56 2.72 15.38 -1.70
C ASP A 56 2.41 15.33 -3.20
N ASP A 57 3.40 14.98 -4.02
CA ASP A 57 3.22 14.78 -5.47
C ASP A 57 2.30 13.59 -5.76
N LEU A 58 2.43 12.47 -5.03
CA LEU A 58 1.53 11.32 -5.15
C LEU A 58 0.08 11.70 -4.84
N ILE A 59 -0.17 12.39 -3.73
CA ILE A 59 -1.51 12.80 -3.33
C ILE A 59 -2.10 13.77 -4.33
N LYS A 60 -1.32 14.78 -4.74
CA LYS A 60 -1.76 15.75 -5.74
C LYS A 60 -2.16 15.06 -7.03
N THR A 61 -1.28 14.19 -7.54
CA THR A 61 -1.48 13.53 -8.83
C THR A 61 -2.61 12.51 -8.81
N LEU A 62 -2.70 11.69 -7.76
CA LEU A 62 -3.75 10.67 -7.66
C LEU A 62 -5.13 11.27 -7.40
N GLN A 63 -5.20 12.47 -6.82
CA GLN A 63 -6.45 13.21 -6.64
C GLN A 63 -6.74 14.21 -7.77
N GLU A 64 -5.84 14.38 -8.74
CA GLU A 64 -6.11 15.19 -9.92
C GLU A 64 -7.33 14.61 -10.65
N LYS A 65 -8.31 15.45 -10.98
CA LYS A 65 -9.51 14.99 -11.65
C LYS A 65 -9.19 14.67 -13.11
N ASP A 66 -9.82 13.64 -13.66
CA ASP A 66 -9.74 13.31 -15.09
C ASP A 66 -8.30 12.95 -15.55
N SER A 67 -7.42 12.59 -14.60
CA SER A 67 -6.02 12.23 -14.84
C SER A 67 -5.85 10.74 -15.16
N THR A 68 -4.83 10.41 -15.95
CA THR A 68 -4.44 9.04 -16.31
C THR A 68 -2.98 8.76 -15.93
N GLY A 69 -2.58 7.49 -16.05
CA GLY A 69 -1.17 7.09 -15.98
C GLY A 69 -0.84 6.10 -14.86
N ILE A 70 0.43 5.71 -14.81
CA ILE A 70 0.95 4.63 -13.98
C ILE A 70 1.85 5.19 -12.87
N THR A 71 1.63 4.72 -11.66
CA THR A 71 2.50 4.93 -10.50
C THR A 71 3.19 3.62 -10.15
N LEU A 72 4.51 3.62 -10.10
CA LEU A 72 5.32 2.45 -9.76
C LEU A 72 5.94 2.62 -8.37
N LEU A 73 5.60 1.73 -7.43
CA LEU A 73 6.10 1.73 -6.06
C LEU A 73 6.89 0.44 -5.81
N TYR A 74 8.21 0.50 -5.69
CA TYR A 74 9.02 -0.71 -5.70
C TYR A 74 10.20 -0.69 -4.75
N GLY A 75 10.85 -1.83 -4.56
CA GLY A 75 12.01 -1.96 -3.68
C GLY A 75 12.01 -3.27 -2.90
N PRO A 76 13.09 -3.58 -2.16
CA PRO A 76 13.24 -4.85 -1.48
C PRO A 76 12.04 -5.23 -0.59
N PRO A 77 11.78 -6.53 -0.34
CA PRO A 77 10.74 -6.95 0.58
C PRO A 77 10.97 -6.37 1.99
N GLY A 78 9.89 -6.07 2.72
CA GLY A 78 9.98 -5.52 4.08
C GLY A 78 10.30 -4.03 4.18
N THR A 79 10.51 -3.32 3.06
CA THR A 79 10.72 -1.85 3.04
C THR A 79 9.45 -1.02 3.20
N GLY A 80 8.28 -1.65 3.35
CA GLY A 80 7.03 -0.97 3.71
C GLY A 80 6.18 -0.47 2.54
N LYS A 81 6.35 -1.00 1.33
CA LYS A 81 5.51 -0.67 0.16
C LYS A 81 4.01 -0.81 0.45
N THR A 82 3.56 -1.98 0.90
CA THR A 82 2.15 -2.24 1.24
C THR A 82 1.70 -1.43 2.45
N PHE A 83 2.58 -1.23 3.43
CA PHE A 83 2.33 -0.37 4.57
C PHE A 83 2.06 1.09 4.14
N TYR A 84 2.86 1.63 3.22
CA TYR A 84 2.64 2.94 2.63
C TYR A 84 1.41 2.96 1.72
N LEU A 85 1.19 1.96 0.87
CA LEU A 85 0.03 1.88 -0.01
C LEU A 85 -1.27 1.98 0.81
N ARG A 86 -1.35 1.26 1.93
CA ARG A 86 -2.47 1.35 2.89
C ARG A 86 -2.65 2.75 3.48
N TYR A 87 -1.55 3.46 3.74
CA TYR A 87 -1.59 4.86 4.15
C TYR A 87 -2.15 5.75 3.03
N LEU A 88 -1.58 5.61 1.83
CA LEU A 88 -1.91 6.40 0.64
C LEU A 88 -3.38 6.27 0.23
N ILE A 89 -3.91 5.04 0.14
CA ILE A 89 -5.33 4.80 -0.21
C ILE A 89 -6.29 5.41 0.82
N ASN A 90 -5.85 5.55 2.07
CA ASN A 90 -6.64 6.19 3.11
C ASN A 90 -6.64 7.72 3.00
N GLU A 91 -5.70 8.32 2.29
CA GLU A 91 -5.69 9.76 2.05
C GLU A 91 -6.49 10.17 0.80
N ILE A 92 -6.67 9.26 -0.15
CA ILE A 92 -7.42 9.53 -1.38
C ILE A 92 -8.93 9.55 -1.10
N LYS A 93 -9.59 10.68 -1.36
CA LYS A 93 -11.02 10.88 -1.03
C LYS A 93 -11.95 11.05 -2.22
N ASN A 94 -11.42 11.34 -3.41
CA ASN A 94 -12.22 11.78 -4.55
C ASN A 94 -12.25 10.80 -5.73
N LYS A 95 -11.68 9.60 -5.57
CA LYS A 95 -11.68 8.55 -6.58
C LYS A 95 -12.10 7.21 -5.99
N SER A 96 -12.68 6.36 -6.84
CA SER A 96 -12.93 4.96 -6.51
C SER A 96 -11.60 4.20 -6.50
N LEU A 97 -11.37 3.39 -5.48
CA LEU A 97 -10.16 2.58 -5.34
C LEU A 97 -10.51 1.14 -5.62
N ILE A 98 -9.94 0.54 -6.66
CA ILE A 98 -10.27 -0.81 -7.12
C ILE A 98 -9.04 -1.68 -7.01
N PHE A 99 -9.11 -2.74 -6.21
CA PHE A 99 -8.06 -3.74 -6.15
C PHE A 99 -8.23 -4.76 -7.27
N VAL A 100 -7.20 -4.88 -8.11
CA VAL A 100 -7.14 -5.80 -9.24
C VAL A 100 -6.05 -6.83 -8.95
N PRO A 101 -6.41 -8.11 -8.75
CA PRO A 101 -5.41 -9.17 -8.62
C PRO A 101 -4.49 -9.22 -9.85
N PRO A 102 -3.17 -9.46 -9.69
CA PRO A 102 -2.23 -9.47 -10.82
C PRO A 102 -2.66 -10.36 -11.99
N ASP A 103 -3.19 -11.54 -11.71
CA ASP A 103 -3.63 -12.48 -12.75
C ASP A 103 -4.76 -11.91 -13.63
N LEU A 104 -5.61 -11.04 -13.07
CA LEU A 104 -6.73 -10.42 -13.76
C LEU A 104 -6.29 -9.30 -14.71
N VAL A 105 -5.06 -8.78 -14.57
CA VAL A 105 -4.52 -7.73 -15.45
C VAL A 105 -4.49 -8.17 -16.92
N ASN A 106 -4.27 -9.46 -17.16
CA ASN A 106 -4.30 -10.06 -18.51
C ASN A 106 -5.68 -10.01 -19.17
N ASP A 107 -6.74 -9.93 -18.38
CA ASP A 107 -8.12 -9.92 -18.86
C ASP A 107 -8.67 -8.51 -19.06
N MET A 108 -7.95 -7.47 -18.60
CA MET A 108 -8.52 -6.13 -18.48
C MET A 108 -8.99 -5.49 -19.79
N THR A 109 -8.32 -5.81 -20.90
CA THR A 109 -8.66 -5.31 -22.23
C THR A 109 -9.57 -6.25 -23.01
N LYS A 110 -9.91 -7.42 -22.44
CA LYS A 110 -10.78 -8.39 -23.09
C LYS A 110 -12.24 -7.90 -23.06
N PRO A 111 -13.06 -8.24 -24.06
CA PRO A 111 -14.47 -7.82 -24.12
C PRO A 111 -15.32 -8.20 -22.90
N GLY A 112 -14.93 -9.23 -22.15
CA GLY A 112 -15.63 -9.64 -20.92
C GLY A 112 -15.39 -8.73 -19.72
N PHE A 113 -14.22 -8.09 -19.63
CA PHE A 113 -13.84 -7.23 -18.49
C PHE A 113 -13.98 -5.75 -18.79
N LEU A 114 -13.75 -5.34 -20.03
CA LEU A 114 -13.78 -3.93 -20.43
C LEU A 114 -15.10 -3.22 -20.06
N PRO A 115 -16.31 -3.82 -20.24
CA PRO A 115 -17.56 -3.19 -19.81
C PRO A 115 -17.63 -2.92 -18.31
N PHE A 116 -17.02 -3.78 -17.49
CA PHE A 116 -16.91 -3.56 -16.05
C PHE A 116 -16.03 -2.34 -15.76
N LEU A 117 -14.84 -2.24 -16.36
CA LEU A 117 -13.98 -1.06 -16.19
C LEU A 117 -14.67 0.25 -16.62
N MET A 118 -15.46 0.22 -17.70
CA MET A 118 -16.22 1.37 -18.17
C MET A 118 -17.31 1.83 -17.20
N GLN A 119 -17.80 0.96 -16.30
CA GLN A 119 -18.73 1.34 -15.24
C GLN A 119 -18.04 2.05 -14.07
N HIS A 120 -16.71 2.03 -14.03
CA HIS A 120 -15.88 2.64 -12.99
C HIS A 120 -14.90 3.69 -13.55
N PRO A 121 -15.39 4.79 -14.16
CA PRO A 121 -14.54 5.88 -14.59
C PRO A 121 -13.97 6.65 -13.39
N ASN A 122 -12.91 7.42 -13.62
CA ASN A 122 -12.21 8.23 -12.60
C ASN A 122 -11.86 7.39 -11.35
N SER A 123 -11.21 6.25 -11.59
CA SER A 123 -10.83 5.29 -10.57
C SER A 123 -9.32 5.04 -10.56
N ILE A 124 -8.84 4.51 -9.44
CA ILE A 124 -7.46 4.09 -9.26
C ILE A 124 -7.46 2.57 -9.13
N LEU A 125 -6.78 1.92 -10.07
CA LEU A 125 -6.60 0.48 -10.12
C LEU A 125 -5.32 0.13 -9.37
N ILE A 126 -5.45 -0.64 -8.30
CA ILE A 126 -4.35 -1.03 -7.42
C ILE A 126 -3.98 -2.47 -7.74
N VAL A 127 -2.76 -2.67 -8.22
CA VAL A 127 -2.19 -3.98 -8.53
C VAL A 127 -1.00 -4.22 -7.62
N GLU A 128 -1.24 -4.92 -6.52
CA GLU A 128 -0.19 -5.28 -5.56
C GLU A 128 0.57 -6.52 -6.05
N ASP A 129 1.87 -6.61 -5.73
CA ASP A 129 2.74 -7.75 -6.07
C ASP A 129 2.79 -8.09 -7.57
N ALA A 130 2.85 -7.05 -8.38
CA ALA A 130 2.82 -7.09 -9.84
C ALA A 130 4.12 -7.63 -10.49
N GLU A 131 4.99 -8.32 -9.74
CA GLU A 131 6.27 -8.83 -10.24
C GLU A 131 6.13 -9.83 -11.39
N ASN A 132 5.09 -10.64 -11.34
CA ASN A 132 4.82 -11.67 -12.36
C ASN A 132 4.34 -11.06 -13.69
N ILE A 133 3.76 -9.86 -13.66
CA ILE A 133 3.20 -9.19 -14.84
C ILE A 133 4.07 -8.05 -15.38
N ILE A 134 4.91 -7.40 -14.55
CA ILE A 134 5.72 -6.24 -14.94
C ILE A 134 7.14 -6.60 -15.35
N ARG A 135 7.69 -7.73 -14.85
CA ARG A 135 9.07 -8.12 -15.18
C ARG A 135 9.22 -8.42 -16.68
N ASP A 136 10.23 -7.82 -17.29
CA ASP A 136 10.74 -8.16 -18.61
C ASP A 136 11.33 -9.58 -18.55
N ARG A 137 10.47 -10.54 -18.85
CA ARG A 137 10.87 -11.92 -19.09
C ARG A 137 11.16 -12.02 -20.58
N ASN A 138 12.26 -12.72 -20.91
CA ASN A 138 12.69 -13.03 -22.28
C ASN A 138 11.53 -13.06 -23.28
N LYS A 139 11.72 -12.56 -24.52
CA LYS A 139 10.74 -12.45 -25.63
C LYS A 139 9.76 -13.62 -25.85
N GLU A 140 9.98 -14.77 -25.23
CA GLU A 140 9.15 -15.97 -25.25
C GLU A 140 8.00 -15.97 -24.21
N ASP A 141 8.02 -15.11 -23.17
CA ASP A 141 6.92 -15.03 -22.19
C ASP A 141 5.80 -14.11 -22.70
N ILE A 142 4.91 -14.70 -23.51
CA ILE A 142 3.78 -14.00 -24.16
C ILE A 142 2.82 -13.38 -23.11
N ILE A 143 2.70 -13.98 -21.93
CA ILE A 143 1.70 -13.60 -20.93
C ILE A 143 2.09 -12.27 -20.25
N ALA A 144 3.34 -12.13 -19.81
CA ALA A 144 3.81 -10.89 -19.18
C ALA A 144 3.76 -9.70 -20.15
N ASN A 145 4.16 -9.92 -21.41
CA ASN A 145 4.09 -8.90 -22.47
C ASN A 145 2.66 -8.41 -22.74
N GLN A 146 1.67 -9.30 -22.62
CA GLN A 146 0.26 -8.94 -22.75
C GLN A 146 -0.21 -8.08 -21.55
N ALA A 147 0.17 -8.43 -20.33
CA ALA A 147 -0.18 -7.66 -19.14
C ALA A 147 0.36 -6.22 -19.22
N VAL A 148 1.64 -6.05 -19.57
CA VAL A 148 2.25 -4.73 -19.79
C VAL A 148 1.48 -3.95 -20.86
N SER A 149 1.19 -4.58 -22.01
CA SER A 149 0.43 -3.94 -23.08
C SER A 149 -0.97 -3.49 -22.63
N ASN A 150 -1.62 -4.28 -21.77
CA ASN A 150 -2.92 -3.95 -21.20
C ASN A 150 -2.85 -2.75 -20.26
N LEU A 151 -1.87 -2.72 -19.35
CA LEU A 151 -1.64 -1.59 -18.45
C LEU A 151 -1.36 -0.31 -19.24
N LEU A 152 -0.58 -0.42 -20.32
CA LEU A 152 -0.29 0.70 -21.21
C LEU A 152 -1.57 1.25 -21.85
N ASN A 153 -2.37 0.39 -22.50
CA ASN A 153 -3.63 0.81 -23.15
C ASN A 153 -4.60 1.53 -22.21
N LEU A 154 -4.58 1.19 -20.91
CA LEU A 154 -5.38 1.84 -19.87
C LEU A 154 -4.76 3.13 -19.34
N SER A 155 -3.46 3.33 -19.52
CA SER A 155 -2.72 4.49 -19.02
C SER A 155 -2.62 5.65 -20.02
N ASP A 156 -2.45 5.37 -21.32
CA ASP A 156 -2.18 6.40 -22.35
C ASP A 156 -2.98 6.21 -23.64
N GLY A 157 -3.76 5.13 -23.74
CA GLY A 157 -4.59 4.85 -24.90
C GLY A 157 -5.92 5.61 -24.87
N LEU A 158 -6.69 5.48 -25.96
CA LEU A 158 -8.06 6.02 -26.06
C LEU A 158 -8.95 5.55 -24.90
N LEU A 159 -8.68 4.36 -24.36
CA LEU A 159 -9.35 3.81 -23.19
C LEU A 159 -8.99 4.56 -21.90
N GLY A 160 -7.70 4.86 -21.69
CA GLY A 160 -7.23 5.66 -20.57
C GLY A 160 -7.87 7.05 -20.57
N ASP A 161 -7.84 7.73 -21.72
CA ASP A 161 -8.44 9.05 -21.89
C ASP A 161 -9.96 9.05 -21.69
N ALA A 162 -10.64 7.99 -22.13
CA ALA A 162 -12.10 7.90 -22.00
C ALA A 162 -12.55 7.56 -20.56
N MET A 163 -11.75 6.81 -19.80
CA MET A 163 -12.13 6.32 -18.47
C MET A 163 -11.45 7.10 -17.33
N HIS A 164 -10.42 7.89 -17.61
CA HIS A 164 -9.63 8.63 -16.61
C HIS A 164 -9.11 7.71 -15.48
N GLN A 165 -8.53 6.57 -15.87
CA GLN A 165 -8.02 5.57 -14.93
C GLN A 165 -6.54 5.80 -14.63
N GLN A 166 -6.21 5.77 -13.35
CA GLN A 166 -4.83 5.68 -12.87
C GLN A 166 -4.55 4.28 -12.37
N ILE A 167 -3.29 3.88 -12.44
CA ILE A 167 -2.84 2.57 -12.00
C ILE A 167 -1.73 2.76 -10.98
N ILE A 168 -1.80 2.04 -9.86
CA ILE A 168 -0.71 1.92 -8.89
C ILE A 168 -0.24 0.47 -8.91
N CYS A 169 1.04 0.25 -9.17
CA CYS A 169 1.65 -1.08 -9.12
C CYS A 169 2.71 -1.14 -8.02
N THR A 170 2.72 -2.25 -7.25
CA THR A 170 3.81 -2.56 -6.31
C THR A 170 4.60 -3.80 -6.74
N PHE A 171 5.91 -3.83 -6.48
CA PHE A 171 6.76 -5.01 -6.77
C PHE A 171 8.10 -4.97 -6.00
N ASN A 172 8.74 -6.13 -5.78
CA ASN A 172 9.99 -6.24 -5.01
C ASN A 172 11.28 -6.27 -5.85
N CYS A 173 11.21 -6.10 -7.18
CA CYS A 173 12.39 -6.07 -8.05
C CYS A 173 12.89 -4.66 -8.39
N ASP A 174 14.12 -4.59 -8.91
CA ASP A 174 14.72 -3.38 -9.47
C ASP A 174 13.95 -2.92 -10.72
N VAL A 175 13.74 -1.61 -10.87
CA VAL A 175 13.08 -1.01 -12.04
C VAL A 175 13.74 -1.39 -13.36
N LYS A 176 15.04 -1.68 -13.36
CA LYS A 176 15.78 -2.17 -14.54
C LYS A 176 15.25 -3.49 -15.09
N SER A 177 14.50 -4.23 -14.29
CA SER A 177 13.87 -5.49 -14.69
C SER A 177 12.47 -5.30 -15.29
N ILE A 178 12.02 -4.07 -15.47
CA ILE A 178 10.70 -3.73 -16.01
C ILE A 178 10.80 -3.37 -17.49
N ASP A 179 9.73 -3.65 -18.25
CA ASP A 179 9.58 -3.17 -19.61
C ASP A 179 9.67 -1.62 -19.68
N THR A 180 10.68 -1.13 -20.40
CA THR A 180 10.92 0.30 -20.63
C THR A 180 9.75 1.06 -21.24
N ALA A 181 8.79 0.38 -21.89
CA ALA A 181 7.58 1.00 -22.43
C ALA A 181 6.69 1.61 -21.34
N LEU A 182 6.74 1.08 -20.10
CA LEU A 182 6.06 1.63 -18.93
C LEU A 182 6.73 2.90 -18.41
N LEU A 183 8.04 3.07 -18.65
CA LEU A 183 8.86 4.18 -18.15
C LEU A 183 8.88 5.40 -19.07
N ARG A 184 8.11 5.38 -20.17
CA ARG A 184 8.08 6.52 -21.11
C ARG A 184 7.27 7.68 -20.54
N ASP A 185 7.75 8.89 -20.82
CA ASP A 185 7.07 10.14 -20.49
C ASP A 185 5.64 10.15 -21.06
N GLY A 186 4.67 10.54 -20.22
CA GLY A 186 3.25 10.54 -20.54
C GLY A 186 2.48 9.29 -20.12
N ARG A 187 3.17 8.19 -19.78
CA ARG A 187 2.58 6.97 -19.18
C ARG A 187 2.92 6.85 -17.71
N LEU A 188 4.21 6.93 -17.41
CA LEU A 188 4.71 6.96 -16.05
C LEU A 188 4.46 8.35 -15.48
N VAL A 189 3.80 8.39 -14.34
CA VAL A 189 3.50 9.64 -13.66
C VAL A 189 4.41 9.80 -12.45
N ILE A 190 4.50 8.75 -11.64
CA ILE A 190 5.38 8.73 -10.46
C ILE A 190 6.07 7.38 -10.38
N GLU A 191 7.36 7.42 -10.09
CA GLU A 191 8.17 6.27 -9.77
C GLU A 191 8.82 6.51 -8.40
N HIS A 192 8.71 5.55 -7.48
CA HIS A 192 9.40 5.63 -6.20
C HIS A 192 9.96 4.28 -5.75
N LYS A 193 11.26 4.28 -5.42
CA LYS A 193 11.97 3.17 -4.81
C LYS A 193 11.99 3.31 -3.28
N PHE A 194 11.35 2.37 -2.60
CA PHE A 194 11.50 2.09 -1.18
C PHE A 194 12.83 1.35 -0.93
N ASP A 195 13.57 1.77 0.07
CA ASP A 195 14.82 1.12 0.47
C ASP A 195 14.85 0.91 1.98
N THR A 196 15.88 0.20 2.44
CA THR A 196 16.22 0.10 3.86
C THR A 196 16.53 1.47 4.45
N LEU A 197 16.23 1.64 5.74
CA LEU A 197 16.60 2.85 6.46
C LEU A 197 18.09 2.82 6.80
N SER A 198 18.71 4.01 6.75
CA SER A 198 20.07 4.19 7.26
C SER A 198 20.14 3.77 8.74
N VAL A 199 21.33 3.41 9.23
CA VAL A 199 21.52 3.07 10.65
C VAL A 199 21.01 4.18 11.58
N VAL A 200 21.21 5.44 11.18
CA VAL A 200 20.78 6.61 11.96
C VAL A 200 19.26 6.70 12.00
N ASP A 201 18.60 6.56 10.86
CA ASP A 201 17.13 6.70 10.77
C ASP A 201 16.42 5.49 11.37
N ALA A 202 16.96 4.29 11.19
CA ALA A 202 16.46 3.08 11.83
C ALA A 202 16.48 3.21 13.37
N ARG A 203 17.57 3.74 13.94
CA ARG A 203 17.68 4.02 15.39
C ARG A 203 16.71 5.11 15.84
N ARG A 204 16.58 6.20 15.08
CA ARG A 204 15.60 7.26 15.36
C ARG A 204 14.18 6.69 15.39
N LEU A 205 13.83 5.84 14.42
CA LEU A 205 12.53 5.17 14.39
C LEU A 205 12.35 4.22 15.57
N CYS A 206 13.38 3.48 15.99
CA CYS A 206 13.32 2.66 17.20
C CYS A 206 13.00 3.48 18.46
N VAL A 207 13.62 4.66 18.62
CA VAL A 207 13.31 5.59 19.72
C VAL A 207 11.87 6.06 19.66
N GLU A 208 11.41 6.53 18.50
CA GLU A 208 10.03 7.01 18.30
C GLU A 208 8.99 5.91 18.57
N LEU A 209 9.30 4.68 18.17
CA LEU A 209 8.43 3.53 18.39
C LEU A 209 8.54 2.94 19.80
N ALA A 210 9.39 3.51 20.67
CA ALA A 210 9.70 3.06 22.03
C ALA A 210 10.14 1.59 22.08
N ILE A 211 11.02 1.18 21.15
CA ILE A 211 11.59 -0.17 21.11
C ILE A 211 12.70 -0.26 22.17
N PRO A 212 12.72 -1.31 23.02
CA PRO A 212 13.77 -1.49 24.02
C PRO A 212 15.17 -1.50 23.40
N GLY A 213 16.11 -0.81 24.05
CA GLY A 213 17.47 -0.66 23.54
C GLY A 213 17.62 0.37 22.40
N ASN A 214 16.54 1.06 21.99
CA ASN A 214 16.58 2.19 21.04
C ASN A 214 17.27 1.90 19.69
N GLY A 215 17.44 0.62 19.33
CA GLY A 215 18.17 0.20 18.14
C GLY A 215 19.70 0.28 18.27
N ASP A 216 20.26 0.32 19.48
CA ASP A 216 21.72 0.36 19.71
C ASP A 216 22.46 -0.81 19.04
N ASP A 217 21.77 -1.94 18.86
CA ASP A 217 22.19 -3.17 18.17
C ASP A 217 22.16 -3.07 16.63
N ILE A 218 21.56 -2.03 16.06
CA ILE A 218 21.49 -1.83 14.61
C ILE A 218 22.80 -1.24 14.12
N HIS A 219 23.56 -1.99 13.33
CA HIS A 219 24.88 -1.57 12.80
C HIS A 219 24.92 -1.50 11.27
N GLU A 220 23.84 -1.89 10.58
CA GLU A 220 23.72 -1.87 9.12
C GLU A 220 22.33 -1.36 8.70
N PRO A 221 22.16 -0.91 7.44
CA PRO A 221 20.85 -0.52 6.93
C PRO A 221 19.80 -1.62 7.15
N THR A 222 18.63 -1.22 7.64
CA THR A 222 17.63 -2.15 8.18
C THR A 222 16.26 -1.86 7.57
N SER A 223 15.49 -2.90 7.27
CA SER A 223 14.14 -2.77 6.73
C SER A 223 13.11 -2.35 7.78
N LEU A 224 12.01 -1.72 7.35
CA LEU A 224 10.91 -1.41 8.26
C LEU A 224 10.31 -2.66 8.91
N ALA A 225 10.22 -3.78 8.16
CA ALA A 225 9.75 -5.06 8.68
C ALA A 225 10.57 -5.54 9.88
N GLU A 226 11.90 -5.47 9.79
CA GLU A 226 12.79 -5.87 10.89
C GLU A 226 12.67 -4.93 12.10
N ILE A 227 12.49 -3.62 11.88
CA ILE A 227 12.29 -2.65 12.98
C ILE A 227 10.96 -2.93 13.70
N TYR A 228 9.86 -3.09 12.96
CA TYR A 228 8.57 -3.43 13.54
C TYR A 228 8.54 -4.85 14.13
N GLY A 229 9.32 -5.78 13.60
CA GLY A 229 9.57 -7.09 14.17
C GLY A 229 10.13 -7.00 15.60
N ARG A 230 11.13 -6.13 15.83
CA ARG A 230 11.70 -5.88 17.17
C ARG A 230 10.64 -5.37 18.15
N LYS A 231 9.81 -4.41 17.72
CA LYS A 231 8.69 -3.90 18.53
C LYS A 231 7.73 -5.03 18.94
N SER A 232 7.46 -5.93 18.00
CA SER A 232 6.56 -7.07 18.21
C SER A 232 7.15 -8.05 19.23
N ALA A 233 8.42 -8.40 19.08
CA ALA A 233 9.12 -9.31 19.97
C ALA A 233 9.16 -8.78 21.41
N ALA A 234 9.51 -7.49 21.59
CA ALA A 234 9.50 -6.81 22.89
C ALA A 234 8.13 -6.84 23.57
N PHE A 235 7.07 -6.67 22.79
CA PHE A 235 5.71 -6.74 23.32
C PHE A 235 5.36 -8.15 23.83
N VAL A 236 5.72 -9.20 23.07
CA VAL A 236 5.48 -10.60 23.47
C VAL A 236 6.22 -10.92 24.77
N THR A 237 7.49 -10.53 24.91
CA THR A 237 8.28 -10.77 26.14
C THR A 237 7.65 -10.10 27.36
N SER A 238 7.23 -8.84 27.24
CA SER A 238 6.56 -8.11 28.34
C SER A 238 5.19 -8.68 28.75
N SER A 239 4.54 -9.42 27.85
CA SER A 239 3.21 -9.99 28.09
C SER A 239 3.23 -11.41 28.68
N ASN A 240 4.36 -12.10 28.57
CA ASN A 240 4.57 -13.44 29.13
C ASN A 240 5.27 -13.39 30.50
N ASP A 241 5.52 -12.18 31.03
CA ASP A 241 6.10 -11.98 32.36
C ASP A 241 5.06 -12.30 33.45
N PRO A 242 5.25 -13.34 34.29
CA PRO A 242 4.27 -13.81 35.27
C PRO A 242 3.89 -12.76 36.33
N ASP A 243 4.71 -11.72 36.53
CA ASP A 243 4.42 -10.63 37.47
C ASP A 243 3.40 -9.59 36.92
N ASN A 244 3.02 -9.68 35.64
CA ASN A 244 2.12 -8.71 34.98
C ASN A 244 0.61 -9.05 35.15
N GLU A 245 0.26 -10.13 35.85
CA GLU A 245 -1.14 -10.52 36.11
C GLU A 245 -1.91 -9.55 37.01
N GLN A 246 -1.22 -8.67 37.75
CA GLN A 246 -1.84 -7.66 38.62
C GLN A 246 -2.22 -6.34 37.91
N ALA A 247 -2.05 -6.24 36.60
CA ALA A 247 -2.28 -5.00 35.87
C ALA A 247 -3.77 -4.60 35.76
N THR A 248 -4.05 -3.31 36.03
CA THR A 248 -5.40 -2.71 36.06
C THR A 248 -6.16 -2.78 34.72
N SER A 249 -7.49 -2.61 34.75
CA SER A 249 -8.37 -2.67 33.56
C SER A 249 -8.01 -1.67 32.44
N LYS A 250 -7.39 -0.53 32.77
CA LYS A 250 -6.83 0.44 31.80
C LYS A 250 -5.60 -0.13 31.09
N THR A 251 -4.68 -0.74 31.83
CA THR A 251 -3.46 -1.38 31.30
C THR A 251 -3.79 -2.53 30.36
N LYS A 252 -4.83 -3.33 30.67
CA LYS A 252 -5.32 -4.40 29.80
C LYS A 252 -5.92 -3.88 28.48
N ARG A 253 -6.62 -2.73 28.47
CA ARG A 253 -7.12 -2.07 27.23
C ARG A 253 -5.98 -1.51 26.38
N GLN A 254 -4.98 -0.90 27.00
CA GLN A 254 -3.79 -0.37 26.31
C GLN A 254 -2.95 -1.49 25.68
N SER A 255 -2.76 -2.59 26.42
CA SER A 255 -2.10 -3.81 25.95
C SER A 255 -2.83 -4.43 24.75
N LYS A 256 -4.16 -4.54 24.78
CA LYS A 256 -4.97 -5.01 23.63
C LYS A 256 -4.85 -4.09 22.41
N LYS A 257 -4.84 -2.77 22.61
CA LYS A 257 -4.68 -1.78 21.52
C LYS A 257 -3.29 -1.91 20.87
N ASN A 258 -2.24 -2.07 21.68
CA ASN A 258 -0.87 -2.27 21.21
C ASN A 258 -0.67 -3.62 20.49
N LYS A 259 -1.24 -4.74 20.99
CA LYS A 259 -1.22 -6.03 20.26
C LYS A 259 -1.81 -5.91 18.86
N LYS A 260 -2.91 -5.18 18.71
CA LYS A 260 -3.58 -4.97 17.43
C LYS A 260 -2.76 -4.10 16.48
N LEU A 261 -2.21 -2.98 16.98
CA LEU A 261 -1.30 -2.11 16.21
C LEU A 261 -0.07 -2.84 15.68
N VAL A 262 0.49 -3.74 16.48
CA VAL A 262 1.67 -4.55 16.12
C VAL A 262 1.34 -5.59 15.05
N SER A 263 0.22 -6.31 15.21
CA SER A 263 -0.25 -7.30 14.24
C SER A 263 -0.65 -6.66 12.90
N ASP A 264 -1.35 -5.52 12.93
CA ASP A 264 -1.81 -4.81 11.73
C ASP A 264 -0.62 -4.23 10.94
N ALA A 265 0.47 -3.84 11.64
CA ALA A 265 1.71 -3.37 11.02
C ALA A 265 2.50 -4.52 10.39
N LEU A 266 2.75 -5.62 11.11
CA LEU A 266 3.45 -6.80 10.58
C LEU A 266 2.78 -7.36 9.32
N PHE A 267 1.44 -7.45 9.31
CA PHE A 267 0.71 -7.94 8.13
C PHE A 267 0.93 -7.04 6.90
N GLY A 268 1.14 -5.73 7.08
CA GLY A 268 1.41 -4.79 5.99
C GLY A 268 2.87 -4.74 5.53
N PHE A 269 3.79 -5.48 6.15
CA PHE A 269 5.22 -5.50 5.78
C PHE A 269 5.66 -6.75 5.03
N TYR A 270 4.89 -7.84 5.11
CA TYR A 270 5.19 -9.15 4.52
C TYR A 270 4.20 -9.58 3.43
N SER A 271 3.34 -8.66 2.97
CA SER A 271 2.63 -8.81 1.69
C SER A 271 3.57 -8.32 0.60
#